data_AF-A0A6P0WW88-F1
#
_entry.id   AF-A0A6P0WW88-F1
#
_cell.length_a   1.000
_cell.length_b   1.000
_cell.length_c   1.000
_cell.angle_alpha   90.00
_cell.angle_beta   90.00
_cell.angle_gamma   90.00
#
_symmetry.space_group_name_H-M   'P 1'
#
loop_
_entity.id
_entity.type
_entity.pdbx_description
1 polymer ?
#
loop_
_entity_poly.entity_id
_entity_poly.type
_entity_poly.pdbx_seq_one_letter_code
_entity_poly.pdbx_strand_id
1 'polypeptide(L)'
;CPYTTIFLTVDTISQRWQQAITPLPTETLVVLNADDPTLCHLGQQLPQKVRFFGLTEPKAYLEEIPHAVDSIYCPSCGHSLDYQGVYLSHLGDYHCPQCGFSKSPLAVDSQEWPQILIGIYNKYNTLAAGLVATEMGISRAAIDDTIKNFRAAFGRAEELEVKGKQVRILLSKNPVGMNETIRAVHDIQKTGGASTKLVVLNDRTPDGTDVSWIWDVDTEKLVKLGGTIIISGDRVYDMALRLHYSQTQGTQNCQLIIQEDLSEAIAKALEHTPAHETLHILPTYSAMLEVRGLLTGRKIL
;
A
#
# COMPACT_ATOMS: atom_id res chain seq x y z
N CYS A 1 -0.22 -21.58 -17.57
CA CYS A 1 0.28 -21.06 -16.28
C CYS A 1 -0.09 -19.57 -16.22
N PRO A 2 -1.07 -19.15 -15.41
CA PRO A 2 -1.56 -17.77 -15.43
C PRO A 2 -0.50 -16.72 -15.01
N TYR A 3 0.55 -17.14 -14.32
CA TYR A 3 1.65 -16.27 -13.88
C TYR A 3 2.50 -15.67 -15.01
N THR A 4 2.56 -16.28 -16.21
CA THR A 4 3.42 -15.78 -17.30
C THR A 4 2.94 -14.47 -17.93
N THR A 5 1.66 -14.12 -17.77
CA THR A 5 1.07 -12.96 -18.46
C THR A 5 1.38 -11.62 -17.77
N ILE A 6 1.55 -11.61 -16.44
CA ILE A 6 1.81 -10.38 -15.67
C ILE A 6 3.28 -9.93 -15.83
N PHE A 7 4.24 -10.87 -15.86
CA PHE A 7 5.65 -10.54 -16.13
C PHE A 7 5.82 -9.85 -17.49
N LEU A 8 5.13 -10.35 -18.53
CA LEU A 8 5.22 -9.80 -19.88
C LEU A 8 4.67 -8.37 -20.00
N THR A 9 3.68 -7.97 -19.18
CA THR A 9 3.11 -6.62 -19.28
C THR A 9 4.02 -5.57 -18.64
N VAL A 10 4.61 -5.86 -17.49
CA VAL A 10 5.53 -4.93 -16.79
C VAL A 10 6.80 -4.70 -17.61
N ASP A 11 7.40 -5.76 -18.15
CA ASP A 11 8.59 -5.66 -19.00
C ASP A 11 8.31 -4.85 -20.27
N THR A 12 7.15 -5.08 -20.89
CA THR A 12 6.72 -4.33 -22.08
C THR A 12 6.54 -2.84 -21.78
N ILE A 13 5.98 -2.49 -20.61
CA ILE A 13 5.81 -1.09 -20.20
C ILE A 13 7.18 -0.44 -19.96
N SER A 14 8.08 -1.12 -19.25
CA SER A 14 9.44 -0.65 -19.01
C SER A 14 10.18 -0.37 -20.32
N GLN A 15 10.12 -1.29 -21.28
CA GLN A 15 10.70 -1.09 -22.61
C GLN A 15 10.11 0.12 -23.34
N ARG A 16 8.78 0.32 -23.27
CA ARG A 16 8.13 1.49 -23.88
C ARG A 16 8.56 2.79 -23.22
N TRP A 17 8.72 2.82 -21.89
CA TRP A 17 9.25 3.98 -21.19
C TRP A 17 10.70 4.26 -21.59
N GLN A 18 11.55 3.24 -21.67
CA GLN A 18 12.92 3.40 -22.12
C GLN A 18 12.98 3.99 -23.55
N GLN A 19 12.16 3.47 -24.47
CA GLN A 19 12.06 3.98 -25.84
C GLN A 19 11.55 5.44 -25.90
N ALA A 20 10.66 5.83 -24.99
CA ALA A 20 10.15 7.20 -24.91
C ALA A 20 11.15 8.18 -24.29
N ILE A 21 11.97 7.73 -23.33
CA ILE A 21 12.91 8.58 -22.59
C ILE A 21 14.24 8.72 -23.34
N THR A 22 14.73 7.64 -23.99
CA THR A 22 16.05 7.61 -24.66
C THR A 22 16.27 8.79 -25.64
N PRO A 23 15.30 9.21 -26.47
CA PRO A 23 15.47 10.32 -27.40
C PRO A 23 15.49 11.71 -26.75
N LEU A 24 15.17 11.83 -25.46
CA LEU A 24 15.18 13.13 -24.76
C LEU A 24 16.60 13.65 -24.56
N PRO A 25 16.79 14.98 -24.43
CA PRO A 25 18.11 15.56 -24.19
C PRO A 25 18.79 14.96 -22.95
N THR A 26 20.11 14.81 -22.97
CA THR A 26 20.87 14.13 -21.91
C THR A 26 20.84 14.87 -20.56
N GLU A 27 20.59 16.17 -20.59
CA GLU A 27 20.36 17.01 -19.40
C GLU A 27 19.00 16.76 -18.74
N THR A 28 18.10 16.04 -19.40
CA THR A 28 16.79 15.66 -18.81
C THR A 28 17.03 14.88 -17.53
N LEU A 29 16.42 15.33 -16.44
CA LEU A 29 16.44 14.61 -15.18
C LEU A 29 15.39 13.50 -15.19
N VAL A 30 15.82 12.28 -14.84
CA VAL A 30 14.93 11.14 -14.64
C VAL A 30 15.07 10.67 -13.19
N VAL A 31 13.97 10.75 -12.43
CA VAL A 31 13.93 10.32 -11.03
C VAL A 31 13.22 8.98 -10.94
N LEU A 32 13.90 7.95 -10.42
CA LEU A 32 13.42 6.57 -10.40
C LEU A 32 13.55 5.94 -9.01
N ASN A 33 12.68 4.98 -8.70
CA ASN A 33 12.79 4.18 -7.49
C ASN A 33 13.84 3.09 -7.71
N ALA A 34 14.94 3.12 -6.96
CA ALA A 34 15.98 2.08 -7.03
C ALA A 34 15.60 0.80 -6.27
N ASP A 35 14.56 0.84 -5.43
CA ASP A 35 14.09 -0.36 -4.74
C ASP A 35 13.30 -1.28 -5.69
N ASP A 36 12.86 -0.76 -6.84
CA ASP A 36 12.25 -1.52 -7.93
C ASP A 36 13.35 -2.01 -8.90
N PRO A 37 13.60 -3.32 -9.03
CA PRO A 37 14.59 -3.87 -9.95
C PRO A 37 14.42 -3.40 -11.39
N THR A 38 13.19 -3.37 -11.88
CA THR A 38 12.89 -3.04 -13.27
C THR A 38 13.16 -1.57 -13.55
N LEU A 39 12.77 -0.66 -12.64
CA LEU A 39 13.05 0.78 -12.78
C LEU A 39 14.54 1.09 -12.58
N CYS A 40 15.19 0.42 -11.63
CA CYS A 40 16.62 0.57 -11.42
C CYS A 40 17.41 0.16 -12.67
N HIS A 41 17.06 -0.99 -13.25
CA HIS A 41 17.68 -1.46 -14.49
C HIS A 41 17.44 -0.50 -15.65
N LEU A 42 16.19 -0.07 -15.86
CA LEU A 42 15.86 0.93 -16.88
C LEU A 42 16.73 2.18 -16.73
N GLY A 43 16.83 2.73 -15.51
CA GLY A 43 17.63 3.93 -15.23
C GLY A 43 19.11 3.74 -15.49
N GLN A 44 19.68 2.57 -15.17
CA GLN A 44 21.10 2.27 -15.45
C GLN A 44 21.42 2.21 -16.96
N GLN A 45 20.42 2.02 -17.82
CA GLN A 45 20.59 1.99 -19.28
C GLN A 45 20.34 3.34 -19.97
N LEU A 46 19.84 4.35 -19.25
CA LEU A 46 19.51 5.65 -19.84
C LEU A 46 20.76 6.55 -19.98
N PRO A 47 20.93 7.26 -21.10
CA PRO A 47 21.99 8.26 -21.24
C PRO A 47 21.69 9.59 -20.52
N GLN A 48 20.46 9.77 -20.02
CA GLN A 48 20.01 10.95 -19.28
C GLN A 48 20.61 11.05 -17.87
N LYS A 49 20.46 12.22 -17.22
CA LYS A 49 20.81 12.39 -15.81
C LYS A 49 19.81 11.64 -14.93
N VAL A 50 20.19 10.47 -14.43
CA VAL A 50 19.35 9.66 -13.55
C VAL A 50 19.65 9.94 -12.07
N ARG A 51 18.60 10.01 -11.26
CA ARG A 51 18.65 10.10 -9.80
C ARG A 51 17.73 9.06 -9.18
N PHE A 52 18.25 8.32 -8.22
CA PHE A 52 17.50 7.26 -7.57
C PHE A 52 17.05 7.67 -6.17
N PHE A 53 15.82 7.33 -5.82
CA PHE A 53 15.33 7.32 -4.45
C PHE A 53 14.98 5.89 -4.03
N GLY A 54 14.85 5.65 -2.74
CA GLY A 54 14.56 4.35 -2.16
C GLY A 54 14.63 4.42 -0.64
N LEU A 55 14.32 3.34 0.04
CA LEU A 55 14.39 3.23 1.49
C LEU A 55 15.78 2.74 1.95
N THR A 56 16.12 3.13 3.18
CA THR A 56 17.43 2.92 3.84
C THR A 56 17.26 2.36 5.26
N GLU A 57 16.10 1.78 5.57
CA GLU A 57 15.70 1.41 6.93
C GLU A 57 15.47 -0.10 7.10
N PRO A 58 16.52 -0.92 7.34
CA PRO A 58 16.36 -2.38 7.47
C PRO A 58 15.31 -2.84 8.50
N LYS A 59 14.99 -2.01 9.50
CA LYS A 59 13.93 -2.29 10.49
C LYS A 59 12.51 -2.29 9.90
N ALA A 60 12.34 -1.68 8.73
CA ALA A 60 11.07 -1.60 8.01
C ALA A 60 10.87 -2.75 7.01
N TYR A 61 11.86 -3.63 6.85
CA TYR A 61 11.69 -4.86 6.07
C TYR A 61 10.51 -5.67 6.59
N LEU A 62 9.85 -6.35 5.66
CA LEU A 62 8.86 -7.37 5.95
C LEU A 62 9.55 -8.57 6.61
N GLU A 63 8.86 -9.20 7.56
CA GLU A 63 9.35 -10.41 8.23
C GLU A 63 9.59 -11.55 7.24
N GLU A 64 8.75 -11.61 6.19
CA GLU A 64 8.82 -12.57 5.10
C GLU A 64 8.50 -11.87 3.78
N ILE A 65 9.08 -12.36 2.68
CA ILE A 65 8.71 -11.89 1.34
C ILE A 65 7.26 -12.30 1.07
N PRO A 66 6.35 -11.37 0.73
CA PRO A 66 4.95 -11.71 0.47
C PRO A 66 4.81 -12.77 -0.62
N HIS A 67 3.81 -13.63 -0.51
CA HIS A 67 3.50 -14.58 -1.58
C HIS A 67 3.09 -13.88 -2.90
N ALA A 68 2.49 -12.70 -2.78
CA ALA A 68 2.07 -11.84 -3.90
C ALA A 68 3.18 -10.87 -4.35
N VAL A 69 4.32 -11.42 -4.83
CA VAL A 69 5.42 -10.64 -5.41
C VAL A 69 5.41 -10.72 -6.94
N ASP A 70 5.35 -9.56 -7.58
CA ASP A 70 5.24 -9.45 -9.04
C ASP A 70 6.58 -9.61 -9.78
N SER A 71 7.73 -9.30 -9.15
CA SER A 71 9.03 -9.28 -9.84
C SER A 71 10.20 -9.70 -8.93
N ILE A 72 10.55 -10.97 -8.96
CA ILE A 72 11.71 -11.53 -8.23
C ILE A 72 12.85 -11.96 -9.16
N TYR A 73 12.73 -11.68 -10.46
CA TYR A 73 13.72 -12.04 -11.48
C TYR A 73 14.52 -10.81 -11.92
N CYS A 74 15.78 -11.03 -12.23
CA CYS A 74 16.70 -10.02 -12.68
C CYS A 74 16.29 -9.53 -14.08
N PRO A 75 15.99 -8.23 -14.27
CA PRO A 75 15.61 -7.70 -15.58
C PRO A 75 16.75 -7.74 -16.60
N SER A 76 18.01 -7.91 -16.15
CA SER A 76 19.17 -7.98 -17.04
C SER A 76 19.44 -9.38 -17.59
N CYS A 77 19.18 -10.45 -16.83
CA CYS A 77 19.57 -11.82 -17.23
C CYS A 77 18.51 -12.90 -16.96
N GLY A 78 17.39 -12.57 -16.31
CA GLY A 78 16.31 -13.48 -15.96
C GLY A 78 16.57 -14.38 -14.75
N HIS A 79 17.75 -14.32 -14.12
CA HIS A 79 18.06 -15.09 -12.90
C HIS A 79 17.26 -14.59 -11.70
N SER A 80 16.94 -15.45 -10.72
CA SER A 80 16.31 -15.00 -9.47
C SER A 80 17.19 -13.97 -8.75
N LEU A 81 16.58 -12.94 -8.19
CA LEU A 81 17.28 -11.95 -7.36
C LEU A 81 17.40 -12.43 -5.92
N ASP A 82 18.54 -12.15 -5.30
CA ASP A 82 18.77 -12.35 -3.88
C ASP A 82 18.45 -11.05 -3.15
N TYR A 83 17.45 -11.09 -2.27
CA TYR A 83 17.04 -9.96 -1.46
C TYR A 83 17.68 -10.01 -0.07
N GLN A 84 18.35 -8.93 0.33
CA GLN A 84 18.72 -8.69 1.72
C GLN A 84 17.48 -8.39 2.57
N GLY A 85 16.50 -7.69 1.99
CA GLY A 85 15.23 -7.39 2.61
C GLY A 85 14.27 -6.72 1.64
N VAL A 86 12.97 -6.85 1.93
CA VAL A 86 11.88 -6.33 1.11
C VAL A 86 11.03 -5.40 1.97
N TYR A 87 10.76 -4.19 1.47
CA TYR A 87 9.92 -3.19 2.15
C TYR A 87 8.44 -3.34 1.81
N LEU A 88 8.14 -3.63 0.54
CA LEU A 88 6.79 -3.63 -0.02
C LEU A 88 6.74 -4.41 -1.33
N SER A 89 5.88 -5.43 -1.44
CA SER A 89 5.80 -6.28 -2.65
C SER A 89 7.21 -6.77 -3.04
N HIS A 90 7.78 -6.32 -4.16
CA HIS A 90 9.14 -6.65 -4.61
C HIS A 90 10.14 -5.52 -4.39
N LEU A 91 9.73 -4.40 -3.78
CA LEU A 91 10.60 -3.25 -3.54
C LEU A 91 11.53 -3.54 -2.37
N GLY A 92 12.84 -3.50 -2.59
CA GLY A 92 13.79 -3.87 -1.56
C GLY A 92 15.26 -3.67 -1.93
N ASP A 93 16.09 -4.26 -1.10
CA ASP A 93 17.54 -4.31 -1.27
C ASP A 93 17.90 -5.66 -1.89
N TYR A 94 18.30 -5.65 -3.15
CA TYR A 94 18.53 -6.86 -3.95
C TYR A 94 19.87 -6.84 -4.70
N HIS A 95 20.34 -8.04 -5.07
CA HIS A 95 21.43 -8.24 -6.02
C HIS A 95 21.21 -9.52 -6.85
N CYS A 96 21.77 -9.55 -8.05
CA CYS A 96 21.75 -10.72 -8.92
C CYS A 96 23.07 -11.48 -8.77
N PRO A 97 23.05 -12.73 -8.26
CA PRO A 97 24.28 -13.51 -8.09
C PRO A 97 24.91 -13.95 -9.43
N GLN A 98 24.15 -13.92 -10.53
CA GLN A 98 24.63 -14.36 -11.84
C GLN A 98 25.32 -13.26 -12.66
N CYS A 99 24.73 -12.06 -12.76
CA CYS A 99 25.26 -10.99 -13.62
C CYS A 99 25.77 -9.77 -12.85
N GLY A 100 25.64 -9.76 -11.52
CA GLY A 100 26.11 -8.65 -10.67
C GLY A 100 25.21 -7.41 -10.67
N PHE A 101 24.06 -7.44 -11.37
CA PHE A 101 23.06 -6.37 -11.28
C PHE A 101 22.63 -6.14 -9.83
N SER A 102 22.61 -4.89 -9.39
CA SER A 102 22.25 -4.53 -8.01
C SER A 102 21.58 -3.16 -7.96
N LYS A 103 20.93 -2.89 -6.83
CA LYS A 103 20.31 -1.60 -6.50
C LYS A 103 21.32 -0.45 -6.62
N SER A 104 20.93 0.62 -7.30
CA SER A 104 21.77 1.80 -7.50
C SER A 104 21.89 2.66 -6.24
N PRO A 105 22.98 3.43 -6.06
CA PRO A 105 23.11 4.38 -4.95
C PRO A 105 21.98 5.41 -4.92
N LEU A 106 21.47 5.67 -3.72
CA LEU A 106 20.36 6.59 -3.49
C LEU A 106 20.85 8.04 -3.35
N ALA A 107 20.09 8.97 -3.92
CA ALA A 107 20.36 10.41 -3.85
C ALA A 107 19.86 11.05 -2.54
N VAL A 108 19.02 10.35 -1.78
CA VAL A 108 18.47 10.80 -0.50
C VAL A 108 18.53 9.67 0.52
N ASP A 109 18.76 10.01 1.79
CA ASP A 109 18.59 9.08 2.90
C ASP A 109 17.15 9.14 3.40
N SER A 110 16.42 8.03 3.28
CA SER A 110 15.00 7.98 3.68
C SER A 110 14.74 8.24 5.16
N GLN A 111 15.75 8.08 6.03
CA GLN A 111 15.63 8.36 7.46
C GLN A 111 15.49 9.86 7.76
N GLU A 112 15.97 10.72 6.86
CA GLU A 112 15.84 12.17 7.00
C GLU A 112 14.45 12.69 6.60
N TRP A 113 13.60 11.84 6.03
CA TRP A 113 12.29 12.24 5.51
C TRP A 113 11.17 11.65 6.37
N PRO A 114 10.26 12.49 6.89
CA PRO A 114 9.17 12.00 7.73
C PRO A 114 8.16 11.21 6.91
N GLN A 115 7.63 10.13 7.50
CA GLN A 115 6.46 9.47 6.96
C GLN A 115 5.20 10.22 7.43
N ILE A 116 4.65 11.05 6.55
CA ILE A 116 3.50 11.91 6.86
C ILE A 116 2.14 11.22 6.74
N LEU A 117 2.07 10.14 5.96
CA LEU A 117 0.85 9.36 5.77
C LEU A 117 1.10 7.91 6.17
N ILE A 118 0.04 7.25 6.64
CA ILE A 118 0.06 5.84 6.98
C ILE A 118 0.41 4.96 5.77
N GLY A 119 1.16 3.89 6.01
CA GLY A 119 1.60 2.94 4.98
C GLY A 119 2.93 3.32 4.32
N ILE A 120 3.81 2.33 4.15
CA ILE A 120 5.19 2.53 3.68
C ILE A 120 5.25 3.06 2.24
N TYR A 121 4.25 2.72 1.42
CA TYR A 121 4.10 3.22 0.05
C TYR A 121 4.04 4.75 -0.02
N ASN A 122 3.51 5.41 1.01
CA ASN A 122 3.48 6.88 1.05
C ASN A 122 4.84 7.49 1.37
N LYS A 123 5.74 6.74 2.02
CA LYS A 123 7.12 7.17 2.22
C LYS A 123 7.84 7.26 0.88
N TYR A 124 7.69 6.26 0.01
CA TYR A 124 8.20 6.34 -1.37
C TYR A 124 7.66 7.55 -2.14
N ASN A 125 6.35 7.84 -2.04
CA ASN A 125 5.77 9.02 -2.68
C ASN A 125 6.41 10.33 -2.18
N THR A 126 6.66 10.42 -0.86
CA THR A 126 7.29 11.58 -0.24
C THR A 126 8.74 11.75 -0.69
N LEU A 127 9.50 10.66 -0.79
CA LEU A 127 10.88 10.67 -1.28
C LEU A 127 10.98 11.07 -2.75
N ALA A 128 10.09 10.53 -3.59
CA ALA A 128 10.03 10.88 -5.00
C ALA A 128 9.77 12.39 -5.18
N ALA A 129 8.73 12.91 -4.53
CA ALA A 129 8.37 14.32 -4.59
C ALA A 129 9.48 15.23 -4.02
N GLY A 130 10.07 14.83 -2.88
CA GLY A 130 11.14 15.54 -2.22
C GLY A 130 12.43 15.63 -3.05
N LEU A 131 12.83 14.52 -3.68
CA LEU A 131 14.00 14.48 -4.56
C LEU A 131 13.79 15.34 -5.81
N VAL A 132 12.61 15.25 -6.45
CA VAL A 132 12.27 16.11 -7.59
C VAL A 132 12.33 17.59 -7.19
N ALA A 133 11.69 17.97 -6.08
CA ALA A 133 11.70 19.35 -5.59
C ALA A 133 13.13 19.85 -5.30
N THR A 134 13.96 19.00 -4.70
CA THR A 134 15.37 19.32 -4.41
C THR A 134 16.17 19.55 -5.70
N GLU A 135 16.02 18.69 -6.70
CA GLU A 135 16.69 18.84 -8.00
C GLU A 135 16.17 20.05 -8.81
N MET A 136 14.94 20.50 -8.55
CA MET A 136 14.39 21.76 -9.08
C MET A 136 14.89 23.01 -8.33
N GLY A 137 15.75 22.85 -7.32
CA GLY A 137 16.32 23.96 -6.55
C GLY A 137 15.41 24.52 -5.46
N ILE A 138 14.36 23.80 -5.08
CA ILE A 138 13.51 24.19 -3.94
C ILE A 138 14.26 23.89 -2.65
N SER A 139 14.29 24.86 -1.72
CA SER A 139 15.04 24.71 -0.47
C SER A 139 14.43 23.62 0.42
N ARG A 140 15.30 22.88 1.13
CA ARG A 140 14.87 21.83 2.06
C ARG A 140 13.88 22.34 3.11
N ALA A 141 14.08 23.56 3.62
CA ALA A 141 13.18 24.18 4.58
C ALA A 141 11.75 24.37 4.04
N ALA A 142 11.60 24.80 2.79
CA ALA A 142 10.28 24.96 2.17
C ALA A 142 9.60 23.61 1.91
N ILE A 143 10.38 22.60 1.53
CA ILE A 143 9.90 21.22 1.35
C ILE A 143 9.39 20.65 2.68
N ASP A 144 10.19 20.75 3.74
CA ASP A 144 9.84 20.23 5.07
C ASP A 144 8.58 20.92 5.64
N ASP A 145 8.46 22.24 5.46
CA ASP A 145 7.27 23.00 5.87
C ASP A 145 6.01 22.55 5.11
N THR A 146 6.13 22.35 3.80
CA THR A 146 5.02 21.88 2.96
C THR A 146 4.59 20.46 3.33
N ILE A 147 5.55 19.56 3.52
CA ILE A 147 5.31 18.15 3.86
C ILE A 147 4.60 18.04 5.21
N LYS A 148 5.03 18.79 6.23
CA LYS A 148 4.39 18.79 7.56
C LYS A 148 2.93 19.21 7.53
N ASN A 149 2.58 20.14 6.63
CA ASN A 149 1.22 20.67 6.50
C ASN A 149 0.37 19.93 5.46
N PHE A 150 0.93 18.91 4.80
CA PHE A 150 0.24 18.17 3.76
C PHE A 150 -0.97 17.42 4.34
N ARG A 151 -2.11 17.57 3.67
CA ARG A 151 -3.32 16.79 3.93
C ARG A 151 -3.60 15.91 2.73
N ALA A 152 -3.83 14.62 2.98
CA ALA A 152 -4.15 13.70 1.92
C ALA A 152 -5.39 14.16 1.14
N ALA A 153 -5.34 14.01 -0.18
CA ALA A 153 -6.54 14.10 -0.99
C ALA A 153 -7.52 12.98 -0.61
N PHE A 154 -8.81 13.29 -0.75
CA PHE A 154 -9.99 12.41 -0.62
C PHE A 154 -9.73 10.89 -0.46
N GLY A 155 -10.23 10.30 0.64
CA GLY A 155 -10.30 8.85 0.84
C GLY A 155 -8.98 8.12 1.15
N ARG A 156 -7.83 8.82 1.17
CA ARG A 156 -6.53 8.25 1.53
C ARG A 156 -6.17 8.58 2.98
N ALA A 157 -6.47 7.67 3.90
CA ALA A 157 -6.27 7.88 5.34
C ALA A 157 -6.99 9.13 5.85
N GLU A 158 -8.22 9.35 5.37
CA GLU A 158 -9.09 10.41 5.85
C GLU A 158 -9.50 10.09 7.28
N GLU A 159 -9.20 11.02 8.19
CA GLU A 159 -9.62 10.98 9.59
C GLU A 159 -10.85 11.85 9.77
N LEU A 160 -11.90 11.25 10.33
CA LEU A 160 -13.19 11.87 10.56
C LEU A 160 -13.56 11.67 12.02
N GLU A 161 -14.18 12.69 12.62
CA GLU A 161 -14.84 12.54 13.90
C GLU A 161 -16.34 12.34 13.67
N VAL A 162 -16.88 11.19 14.08
CA VAL A 162 -18.28 10.82 13.89
C VAL A 162 -18.86 10.40 15.23
N LYS A 163 -19.87 11.15 15.72
CA LYS A 163 -20.51 10.92 17.02
C LYS A 163 -19.50 10.82 18.18
N GLY A 164 -18.46 11.66 18.16
CA GLY A 164 -17.40 11.68 19.19
C GLY A 164 -16.41 10.51 19.12
N LYS A 165 -16.43 9.71 18.03
CA LYS A 165 -15.47 8.63 17.78
C LYS A 165 -14.60 8.98 16.59
N GLN A 166 -13.32 8.63 16.70
CA GLN A 166 -12.39 8.76 15.58
C GLN A 166 -12.61 7.64 14.58
N VAL A 167 -12.70 7.99 13.30
CA VAL A 167 -12.88 7.06 12.19
C VAL A 167 -11.79 7.32 11.17
N ARG A 168 -11.10 6.26 10.75
CA ARG A 168 -10.08 6.33 9.70
C ARG A 168 -10.48 5.44 8.53
N ILE A 169 -10.53 6.02 7.33
CA ILE A 169 -10.86 5.29 6.09
C ILE A 169 -9.57 5.01 5.30
N LEU A 170 -9.32 3.73 5.02
CA LEU A 170 -8.12 3.22 4.37
C LEU A 170 -8.48 2.42 3.10
N LEU A 171 -8.51 3.11 1.96
CA LEU A 171 -8.82 2.51 0.65
C LEU A 171 -7.90 1.31 0.34
N SER A 172 -8.51 0.17 0.06
CA SER A 172 -7.83 -1.08 -0.31
C SER A 172 -8.43 -1.65 -1.58
N LYS A 173 -7.65 -1.75 -2.66
CA LYS A 173 -8.14 -2.11 -4.00
C LYS A 173 -7.43 -3.30 -4.66
N ASN A 174 -6.40 -3.84 -4.01
CA ASN A 174 -5.58 -4.93 -4.52
C ASN A 174 -4.81 -5.58 -3.36
N PRO A 175 -4.19 -6.76 -3.58
CA PRO A 175 -3.53 -7.51 -2.50
C PRO A 175 -2.45 -6.69 -1.78
N VAL A 176 -1.55 -6.05 -2.54
CA VAL A 176 -0.45 -5.25 -1.99
C VAL A 176 -0.96 -4.10 -1.13
N GLY A 177 -1.95 -3.34 -1.62
CA GLY A 177 -2.53 -2.21 -0.88
C GLY A 177 -3.31 -2.63 0.36
N MET A 178 -4.03 -3.77 0.29
CA MET A 178 -4.75 -4.30 1.44
C MET A 178 -3.79 -4.86 2.49
N ASN A 179 -2.72 -5.55 2.09
CA ASN A 179 -1.70 -6.06 3.01
C ASN A 179 -1.02 -4.92 3.78
N GLU A 180 -0.71 -3.80 3.11
CA GLU A 180 -0.16 -2.62 3.79
C GLU A 180 -1.16 -1.95 4.74
N THR A 181 -2.43 -1.92 4.34
CA THR A 181 -3.49 -1.40 5.21
C THR A 181 -3.66 -2.28 6.45
N ILE A 182 -3.68 -3.61 6.29
CA ILE A 182 -3.74 -4.59 7.38
C ILE A 182 -2.52 -4.44 8.29
N ARG A 183 -1.31 -4.36 7.73
CA ARG A 183 -0.07 -4.16 8.49
C ARG A 183 -0.16 -2.91 9.37
N ALA A 184 -0.57 -1.79 8.79
CA ALA A 184 -0.66 -0.54 9.53
C ALA A 184 -1.72 -0.59 10.65
N VAL A 185 -2.90 -1.17 10.39
CA VAL A 185 -3.95 -1.36 11.40
C VAL A 185 -3.49 -2.32 12.51
N HIS A 186 -2.81 -3.40 12.14
CA HIS A 186 -2.27 -4.40 13.07
C HIS A 186 -1.21 -3.79 13.99
N ASP A 187 -0.31 -2.97 13.45
CA ASP A 187 0.73 -2.32 14.26
C ASP A 187 0.15 -1.27 15.21
N ILE A 188 -0.90 -0.55 14.81
CA ILE A 188 -1.66 0.32 15.72
C ILE A 188 -2.35 -0.50 16.82
N GLN A 189 -2.99 -1.63 16.45
CA GLN A 189 -3.66 -2.49 17.42
C GLN A 189 -2.68 -3.08 18.45
N LYS A 190 -1.45 -3.43 18.05
CA LYS A 190 -0.39 -3.90 18.99
C LYS A 190 -0.12 -2.92 20.11
N THR A 191 -0.17 -1.62 19.83
CA THR A 191 0.07 -0.55 20.82
C THR A 191 -1.20 -0.12 21.57
N GLY A 192 -2.34 -0.75 21.29
CA GLY A 192 -3.67 -0.32 21.73
C GLY A 192 -4.24 0.77 20.83
N GLY A 193 -5.57 0.79 20.61
CA GLY A 193 -6.22 1.85 19.84
C GLY A 193 -7.02 1.44 18.61
N ALA A 194 -7.12 0.14 18.29
CA ALA A 194 -7.79 -0.35 17.08
C ALA A 194 -8.43 -1.74 17.25
N SER A 195 -9.25 -1.95 18.28
CA SER A 195 -9.93 -3.24 18.52
C SER A 195 -11.04 -3.54 17.51
N THR A 196 -11.65 -2.51 16.93
CA THR A 196 -12.79 -2.64 16.00
C THR A 196 -12.43 -2.20 14.58
N LYS A 197 -12.81 -3.02 13.60
CA LYS A 197 -12.57 -2.76 12.17
C LYS A 197 -13.86 -3.00 11.37
N LEU A 198 -14.01 -2.29 10.25
CA LEU A 198 -15.06 -2.52 9.26
C LEU A 198 -14.40 -2.81 7.91
N VAL A 199 -14.63 -3.99 7.34
CA VAL A 199 -14.16 -4.37 6.00
C VAL A 199 -15.34 -4.32 5.05
N VAL A 200 -15.21 -3.58 3.95
CA VAL A 200 -16.30 -3.41 2.97
C VAL A 200 -15.82 -3.81 1.59
N LEU A 201 -16.36 -4.91 1.06
CA LEU A 201 -15.96 -5.46 -0.24
C LEU A 201 -17.10 -5.32 -1.25
N ASN A 202 -16.90 -4.45 -2.24
CA ASN A 202 -17.74 -4.36 -3.43
C ASN A 202 -16.98 -4.88 -4.66
N ASP A 203 -17.71 -5.30 -5.70
CA ASP A 203 -17.18 -5.83 -6.98
C ASP A 203 -17.73 -5.09 -8.20
N ARG A 204 -17.99 -3.79 -8.07
CA ARG A 204 -18.52 -2.96 -9.16
C ARG A 204 -17.42 -2.66 -10.17
N THR A 205 -17.77 -2.07 -11.31
CA THR A 205 -16.82 -1.73 -12.38
C THR A 205 -15.52 -1.03 -11.90
N PRO A 206 -15.54 -0.03 -11.00
CA PRO A 206 -14.29 0.60 -10.53
C PRO A 206 -13.50 -0.25 -9.52
N ASP A 207 -14.11 -1.27 -8.92
CA ASP A 207 -13.47 -2.17 -7.96
C ASP A 207 -12.85 -3.39 -8.64
N GLY A 208 -13.44 -3.82 -9.76
CA GLY A 208 -13.16 -5.11 -10.40
C GLY A 208 -14.21 -6.14 -9.99
N THR A 209 -14.76 -6.86 -10.97
CA THR A 209 -15.85 -7.83 -10.75
C THR A 209 -15.36 -9.18 -10.22
N ASP A 210 -14.07 -9.45 -10.33
CA ASP A 210 -13.44 -10.63 -9.75
C ASP A 210 -12.79 -10.29 -8.41
N VAL A 211 -13.33 -10.85 -7.33
CA VAL A 211 -12.84 -10.65 -5.96
C VAL A 211 -11.86 -11.72 -5.50
N SER A 212 -11.42 -12.63 -6.38
CA SER A 212 -10.47 -13.69 -6.02
C SER A 212 -9.16 -13.16 -5.43
N TRP A 213 -8.79 -11.91 -5.73
CA TRP A 213 -7.62 -11.23 -5.16
C TRP A 213 -7.60 -11.19 -3.62
N ILE A 214 -8.76 -11.31 -2.94
CA ILE A 214 -8.81 -11.35 -1.47
C ILE A 214 -8.10 -12.59 -0.89
N TRP A 215 -7.89 -13.64 -1.69
CA TRP A 215 -7.16 -14.83 -1.28
C TRP A 215 -5.64 -14.63 -1.28
N ASP A 216 -5.14 -13.63 -2.01
CA ASP A 216 -3.72 -13.22 -2.00
C ASP A 216 -3.41 -12.19 -0.90
N VAL A 217 -4.41 -11.85 -0.06
CA VAL A 217 -4.28 -10.92 1.07
C VAL A 217 -3.99 -11.71 2.35
N ASP A 218 -3.04 -11.24 3.16
CA ASP A 218 -2.64 -11.80 4.47
C ASP A 218 -3.65 -11.45 5.58
N THR A 219 -4.94 -11.78 5.40
CA THR A 219 -5.99 -11.46 6.39
C THR A 219 -5.80 -12.16 7.74
N GLU A 220 -4.92 -13.15 7.82
CA GLU A 220 -4.44 -13.79 9.04
C GLU A 220 -3.92 -12.76 10.04
N LYS A 221 -3.19 -11.73 9.56
CA LYS A 221 -2.68 -10.65 10.41
C LYS A 221 -3.82 -9.80 11.00
N LEU A 222 -4.92 -9.63 10.26
CA LEU A 222 -6.06 -8.82 10.70
C LEU A 222 -6.85 -9.49 11.84
N VAL A 223 -6.93 -10.83 11.84
CA VAL A 223 -7.63 -11.60 12.88
C VAL A 223 -6.73 -12.00 14.06
N LYS A 224 -5.40 -12.04 13.87
CA LYS A 224 -4.42 -12.56 14.83
C LYS A 224 -4.51 -11.93 16.23
N LEU A 225 -4.71 -10.62 16.30
CA LEU A 225 -4.79 -9.86 17.55
C LEU A 225 -6.20 -9.81 18.17
N GLY A 226 -7.17 -10.53 17.60
CA GLY A 226 -8.55 -10.52 18.07
C GLY A 226 -9.29 -9.19 17.86
N GLY A 227 -10.32 -8.96 18.67
CA GLY A 227 -11.24 -7.83 18.56
C GLY A 227 -12.43 -8.14 17.64
N THR A 228 -13.10 -7.09 17.16
CA THR A 228 -14.33 -7.20 16.37
C THR A 228 -14.09 -6.73 14.94
N ILE A 229 -14.45 -7.57 13.96
CA ILE A 229 -14.45 -7.21 12.55
C ILE A 229 -15.88 -7.27 12.03
N ILE A 230 -16.40 -6.11 11.64
CA ILE A 230 -17.67 -5.99 10.94
C ILE A 230 -17.37 -6.12 9.44
N ILE A 231 -18.20 -6.87 8.73
CA ILE A 231 -18.01 -7.18 7.31
C ILE A 231 -19.27 -6.76 6.56
N SER A 232 -19.11 -6.03 5.46
CA SER A 232 -20.23 -5.52 4.64
C SER A 232 -19.81 -5.36 3.18
N GLY A 233 -20.70 -4.78 2.36
CA GLY A 233 -20.51 -4.59 0.91
C GLY A 233 -21.22 -5.64 0.06
N ASP A 234 -21.21 -5.42 -1.27
CA ASP A 234 -21.90 -6.28 -2.24
C ASP A 234 -21.44 -7.76 -2.17
N ARG A 235 -20.19 -7.99 -1.75
CA ARG A 235 -19.54 -9.30 -1.62
C ARG A 235 -19.22 -9.65 -0.17
N VAL A 236 -20.12 -9.26 0.73
CA VAL A 236 -20.02 -9.49 2.17
C VAL A 236 -19.71 -10.95 2.52
N TYR A 237 -20.34 -11.92 1.85
CA TYR A 237 -20.16 -13.35 2.14
C TYR A 237 -18.80 -13.88 1.68
N ASP A 238 -18.28 -13.41 0.54
CA ASP A 238 -16.93 -13.78 0.07
C ASP A 238 -15.86 -13.30 1.06
N MET A 239 -15.96 -12.06 1.52
CA MET A 239 -15.04 -11.51 2.53
C MET A 239 -15.20 -12.21 3.88
N ALA A 240 -16.43 -12.52 4.30
CA ALA A 240 -16.68 -13.26 5.53
C ALA A 240 -16.08 -14.67 5.48
N LEU A 241 -16.20 -15.36 4.35
CA LEU A 241 -15.57 -16.64 4.13
C LEU A 241 -14.04 -16.52 4.19
N ARG A 242 -13.46 -15.54 3.51
CA ARG A 242 -12.00 -15.31 3.52
C ARG A 242 -11.47 -15.10 4.95
N LEU A 243 -12.14 -14.26 5.73
CA LEU A 243 -11.79 -13.98 7.12
C LEU A 243 -11.99 -15.18 8.03
N HIS A 244 -13.03 -15.98 7.79
CA HIS A 244 -13.25 -17.23 8.53
C HIS A 244 -12.08 -18.22 8.34
N TYR A 245 -11.58 -18.38 7.10
CA TYR A 245 -10.41 -19.22 6.83
C TYR A 245 -9.12 -18.71 7.47
N SER A 246 -9.02 -17.40 7.73
CA SER A 246 -7.89 -16.83 8.47
C SER A 246 -7.92 -17.12 9.96
N GLN A 247 -9.05 -17.53 10.53
CA GLN A 247 -9.16 -17.88 11.94
C GLN A 247 -8.55 -19.28 12.17
N THR A 248 -7.25 -19.35 12.46
CA THR A 248 -6.58 -20.62 12.78
C THR A 248 -6.81 -21.01 14.24
N GLN A 249 -6.72 -22.32 14.54
CA GLN A 249 -6.75 -22.83 15.92
C GLN A 249 -5.58 -22.23 16.71
N GLY A 250 -5.88 -21.33 17.64
CA GLY A 250 -4.89 -20.61 18.46
C GLY A 250 -4.86 -19.09 18.26
N THR A 251 -5.60 -18.54 17.29
CA THR A 251 -5.87 -17.10 17.24
C THR A 251 -6.81 -16.72 18.39
N GLN A 252 -6.61 -15.55 19.02
CA GLN A 252 -7.62 -15.01 19.93
C GLN A 252 -8.93 -14.91 19.15
N ASN A 253 -10.04 -15.39 19.71
CA ASN A 253 -11.35 -15.44 19.04
C ASN A 253 -11.75 -14.04 18.55
N CYS A 254 -11.41 -13.72 17.29
CA CYS A 254 -11.87 -12.51 16.64
C CYS A 254 -13.36 -12.67 16.35
N GLN A 255 -14.16 -11.69 16.78
CA GLN A 255 -15.59 -11.70 16.55
C GLN A 255 -15.87 -11.16 15.14
N LEU A 256 -16.35 -12.03 14.25
CA LEU A 256 -16.80 -11.64 12.92
C LEU A 256 -18.29 -11.32 12.97
N ILE A 257 -18.67 -10.12 12.54
CA ILE A 257 -20.06 -9.66 12.44
C ILE A 257 -20.38 -9.41 10.97
N ILE A 258 -21.20 -10.27 10.38
CA ILE A 258 -21.64 -10.17 8.98
C ILE A 258 -22.85 -9.25 8.93
N GLN A 259 -22.79 -8.20 8.12
CA GLN A 259 -23.87 -7.23 8.00
C GLN A 259 -24.01 -6.73 6.55
N GLU A 260 -25.08 -7.14 5.88
CA GLU A 260 -25.33 -6.80 4.47
C GLU A 260 -25.58 -5.30 4.28
N ASP A 261 -26.48 -4.70 5.07
CA ASP A 261 -26.75 -3.27 4.99
C ASP A 261 -25.56 -2.44 5.54
N LEU A 262 -24.99 -1.62 4.68
CA LEU A 262 -23.81 -0.81 5.00
C LEU A 262 -24.08 0.22 6.10
N SER A 263 -25.29 0.79 6.16
CA SER A 263 -25.64 1.79 7.18
C SER A 263 -25.68 1.16 8.57
N GLU A 264 -26.30 -0.02 8.68
CA GLU A 264 -26.30 -0.83 9.88
C GLU A 264 -24.89 -1.31 10.25
N ALA A 265 -24.07 -1.69 9.26
CA ALA A 265 -22.69 -2.11 9.49
C ALA A 265 -21.84 -0.99 10.10
N ILE A 266 -21.97 0.23 9.57
CA ILE A 266 -21.32 1.43 10.11
C ILE A 266 -21.82 1.73 11.52
N ALA A 267 -23.13 1.66 11.76
CA ALA A 267 -23.70 1.90 13.08
C ALA A 267 -23.16 0.91 14.12
N LYS A 268 -23.14 -0.40 13.79
CA LYS A 268 -22.56 -1.45 14.63
C LYS A 268 -21.07 -1.25 14.86
N ALA A 269 -20.31 -0.90 13.82
CA ALA A 269 -18.88 -0.66 13.94
C ALA A 269 -18.58 0.52 14.87
N LEU A 270 -19.33 1.61 14.75
CA LEU A 270 -19.25 2.74 15.68
C LEU A 270 -19.63 2.33 17.10
N GLU A 271 -20.68 1.52 17.30
CA GLU A 271 -21.08 1.04 18.63
C GLU A 271 -19.98 0.23 19.32
N HIS A 272 -19.37 -0.73 18.61
CA HIS A 272 -18.33 -1.61 19.13
C HIS A 272 -16.99 -0.91 19.36
N THR A 273 -16.73 0.21 18.68
CA THR A 273 -15.47 0.95 18.82
C THR A 273 -15.42 1.69 20.16
N PRO A 274 -14.47 1.42 21.08
CA PRO A 274 -14.35 2.18 22.33
C PRO A 274 -14.07 3.67 22.07
N ALA A 275 -14.53 4.56 22.95
CA ALA A 275 -14.44 6.01 22.74
C ALA A 275 -12.99 6.56 22.64
N HIS A 276 -12.02 5.85 23.21
CA HIS A 276 -10.60 6.20 23.17
C HIS A 276 -9.83 5.52 22.03
N GLU A 277 -10.53 4.78 21.17
CA GLU A 277 -9.95 4.07 20.03
C GLU A 277 -10.46 4.64 18.69
N THR A 278 -9.79 4.25 17.61
CA THR A 278 -10.15 4.64 16.25
C THR A 278 -10.80 3.47 15.51
N LEU A 279 -11.96 3.69 14.91
CA LEU A 279 -12.59 2.77 13.98
C LEU A 279 -11.82 2.80 12.66
N HIS A 280 -11.23 1.67 12.27
CA HIS A 280 -10.54 1.54 10.98
C HIS A 280 -11.47 0.88 9.95
N ILE A 281 -11.76 1.59 8.87
CA ILE A 281 -12.59 1.12 7.77
C ILE A 281 -11.70 0.82 6.57
N LEU A 282 -11.78 -0.42 6.04
CA LEU A 282 -11.01 -0.93 4.91
C LEU A 282 -11.97 -1.21 3.74
N PRO A 283 -12.35 -0.20 2.96
CA PRO A 283 -13.26 -0.38 1.83
C PRO A 283 -12.53 -0.54 0.48
N THR A 284 -13.19 -1.18 -0.48
CA THR A 284 -12.89 -1.00 -1.92
C THR A 284 -13.29 0.41 -2.40
N TYR A 285 -13.05 0.73 -3.67
CA TYR A 285 -13.22 2.09 -4.17
C TYR A 285 -14.67 2.58 -4.12
N SER A 286 -15.63 1.84 -4.67
CA SER A 286 -17.05 2.24 -4.62
C SER A 286 -17.57 2.24 -3.18
N ALA A 287 -17.18 1.23 -2.39
CA ALA A 287 -17.52 1.12 -0.98
C ALA A 287 -17.03 2.34 -0.18
N MET A 288 -15.84 2.88 -0.50
CA MET A 288 -15.30 4.07 0.15
C MET A 288 -16.18 5.29 -0.08
N LEU A 289 -16.69 5.46 -1.31
CA LEU A 289 -17.60 6.56 -1.64
C LEU A 289 -18.90 6.46 -0.84
N GLU A 290 -19.45 5.25 -0.72
CA GLU A 290 -20.69 4.97 0.03
C GLU A 290 -20.52 5.17 1.54
N VAL A 291 -19.48 4.56 2.12
CA VAL A 291 -19.13 4.72 3.54
C VAL A 291 -19.03 6.20 3.88
N ARG A 292 -18.31 6.97 3.08
CA ARG A 292 -18.13 8.40 3.31
C ARG A 292 -19.43 9.18 3.16
N GLY A 293 -20.24 8.84 2.16
CA GLY A 293 -21.57 9.43 1.98
C GLY A 293 -22.45 9.25 3.21
N LEU A 294 -22.42 8.06 3.81
CA LEU A 294 -23.15 7.72 5.03
C LEU A 294 -22.58 8.40 6.29
N LEU A 295 -21.26 8.50 6.42
CA LEU A 295 -20.62 9.13 7.58
C LEU A 295 -20.71 10.66 7.59
N THR A 296 -20.65 11.30 6.42
CA THR A 296 -20.58 12.77 6.29
C THR A 296 -21.89 13.41 5.85
N GLY A 297 -22.87 12.62 5.39
CA GLY A 297 -24.09 13.11 4.77
C GLY A 297 -23.88 13.82 3.43
N ARG A 298 -22.67 13.78 2.86
CA ARG A 298 -22.31 14.42 1.59
C ARG A 298 -21.96 13.35 0.57
N LYS A 299 -22.79 13.18 -0.46
CA LYS A 299 -22.42 12.39 -1.65
C LYS A 299 -21.38 13.17 -2.46
N ILE A 300 -20.35 12.46 -2.90
CA ILE A 300 -19.47 12.96 -3.95
C ILE A 300 -19.80 12.13 -5.18
N LEU A 301 -20.30 12.82 -6.20
CA LEU A 301 -21.03 12.33 -7.39
C LEU A 301 -22.53 12.18 -7.17
#